data_AF-L1KMM0-F1
#
_entry.id   AF-L1KMM0-F1
#
_cell.length_a   1.000
_cell.length_b   1.000
_cell.length_c   1.000
_cell.angle_alpha   90.00
_cell.angle_beta   90.00
_cell.angle_gamma   90.00
#
_symmetry.space_group_name_H-M   'P 1'
#
loop_
_entity.id
_entity.type
_entity.pdbx_description
1 polymer ?
#
loop_
_entity_poly.entity_id
_entity_poly.type
_entity_poly.pdbx_seq_one_letter_code
_entity_poly.pdbx_strand_id
1 'polypeptide(L)' 'MSEALRRIVEVLGDGGEEEAAAVLRALGAQSTRRGAVRETSITPLPPPGGSPTVHSEVEWV' A
#
# COMPACT_ATOMS: atom_id res chain seq x y z
N MET A 1 -14.97 -12.77 13.50
CA MET A 1 -14.76 -13.42 12.19
C MET A 1 -15.95 -14.32 11.92
N SER A 2 -16.65 -14.19 10.79
CA SER A 2 -17.89 -14.96 10.56
C SER A 2 -17.58 -16.44 10.30
N GLU A 3 -18.48 -17.33 10.71
CA GLU A 3 -18.36 -18.77 10.52
C GLU A 3 -18.23 -19.16 9.03
N ALA A 4 -18.97 -18.47 8.17
CA ALA A 4 -18.89 -18.63 6.72
C ALA A 4 -17.48 -18.38 6.18
N LEU A 5 -16.79 -17.34 6.67
CA LEU A 5 -15.42 -17.05 6.25
C LEU A 5 -14.43 -18.11 6.78
N ARG A 6 -14.65 -18.59 8.01
CA ARG A 6 -13.81 -19.66 8.59
C ARG A 6 -13.87 -20.94 7.76
N ARG A 7 -15.06 -21.37 7.36
CA ARG A 7 -15.25 -22.56 6.52
C ARG A 7 -14.59 -22.41 5.15
N ILE A 8 -14.64 -21.23 4.55
CA ILE A 8 -13.98 -20.94 3.27
C ILE A 8 -12.47 -21.07 3.42
N VAL A 9 -11.89 -20.53 4.49
CA VAL A 9 -10.45 -20.64 4.79
C VAL A 9 -10.03 -22.08 5.07
N GLU A 10 -10.81 -22.86 5.80
CA GLU A 10 -10.52 -24.27 6.07
C GLU A 10 -10.50 -25.10 4.77
N VAL A 11 -11.41 -24.84 3.83
CA VAL A 11 -11.46 -25.50 2.52
C VAL A 11 -10.31 -25.07 1.61
N LEU A 12 -9.96 -23.78 1.62
CA LEU A 12 -8.83 -23.25 0.83
C LEU A 12 -7.47 -23.66 1.41
N GLY A 13 -7.36 -23.83 2.73
CA GLY A 13 -6.11 -24.15 3.43
C GLY A 13 -5.62 -25.58 3.26
N ASP A 14 -6.51 -26.50 2.85
CA ASP A 14 -6.16 -27.87 2.45
C ASP A 14 -5.64 -27.93 0.99
N GLY A 15 -5.95 -26.91 0.19
CA GLY A 15 -5.49 -26.76 -1.19
C GLY A 15 -4.17 -25.99 -1.31
N GLY A 16 -3.45 -26.20 -2.41
CA GLY A 16 -2.28 -25.40 -2.75
C GLY A 16 -2.63 -23.96 -3.15
N GLU A 17 -1.63 -23.08 -3.15
CA GLU A 17 -1.77 -21.66 -3.53
C GLU A 17 -2.42 -21.48 -4.91
N GLU A 18 -2.09 -22.34 -5.88
CA GLU A 18 -2.64 -22.27 -7.24
C GLU A 18 -4.13 -22.62 -7.29
N GLU A 19 -4.57 -23.59 -6.48
CA GLU A 19 -5.98 -23.99 -6.38
C GLU A 19 -6.81 -22.87 -5.75
N ALA A 20 -6.29 -22.26 -4.68
CA ALA A 20 -6.89 -21.09 -4.06
C ALA A 20 -6.97 -19.91 -5.04
N ALA A 21 -5.92 -19.66 -5.82
CA ALA A 21 -5.92 -18.62 -6.84
C ALA A 21 -6.91 -18.91 -7.98
N ALA A 22 -7.12 -20.18 -8.37
CA ALA A 22 -8.12 -20.58 -9.35
C ALA A 22 -9.55 -20.32 -8.85
N VAL A 23 -9.86 -20.72 -7.62
CA VAL A 23 -11.18 -20.47 -6.99
C VAL A 23 -11.47 -18.98 -6.87
N LEU A 24 -10.49 -18.18 -6.42
CA LEU A 24 -10.64 -16.73 -6.31
C LEU A 24 -10.87 -16.09 -7.68
N ARG A 25 -10.13 -16.50 -8.72
CA ARG A 25 -10.37 -16.04 -10.10
C ARG A 25 -11.77 -16.41 -10.60
N ALA A 26 -12.24 -17.62 -10.33
CA ALA A 26 -13.58 -18.08 -10.71
C ALA A 26 -14.70 -17.28 -10.01
N LEU A 27 -14.46 -16.85 -8.76
CA LEU A 27 -15.34 -15.96 -8.01
C LEU A 27 -15.25 -14.48 -8.46
N GLY A 28 -14.48 -14.19 -9.52
CA GLY A 28 -14.33 -12.85 -10.07
C GLY A 28 -13.35 -11.97 -9.31
N ALA A 29 -12.55 -12.54 -8.39
CA ALA A 29 -11.43 -11.81 -7.79
C ALA A 29 -10.39 -11.58 -8.88
N GLN A 30 -10.44 -10.39 -9.47
CA GLN A 30 -9.38 -9.92 -10.33
C GLN A 30 -8.19 -9.64 -9.41
N SER A 31 -7.13 -10.44 -9.53
CA SER A 31 -5.83 -10.07 -9.00
C SER A 31 -5.36 -8.83 -9.75
N THR A 32 -5.83 -7.66 -9.34
CA THR A 32 -5.30 -6.38 -9.78
C THR A 32 -3.96 -6.17 -9.08
N ARG A 33 -3.01 -7.08 -9.30
CA ARG A 33 -1.58 -6.76 -9.24
C ARG A 33 -1.16 -6.01 -10.51
N ARG A 34 -2.05 -5.18 -11.06
CA ARG A 34 -1.73 -4.14 -12.04
C ARG A 34 -1.98 -2.81 -11.37
N GLY A 35 -0.92 -2.24 -10.83
CA GLY A 35 -0.79 -0.80 -10.74
C GLY A 35 -1.78 -0.10 -9.83
N ALA A 36 -1.88 -0.48 -8.56
CA ALA A 36 -1.95 0.57 -7.55
C ALA A 36 -0.54 1.17 -7.39
N VAL A 37 0.04 1.69 -8.47
CA VAL A 37 0.94 2.83 -8.34
C VAL A 37 -0.01 3.93 -7.90
N ARG A 38 -0.26 3.97 -6.59
CA ARG A 38 -0.81 5.16 -5.97
C ARG A 38 0.18 6.22 -6.42
N GLU A 39 -0.24 7.07 -7.35
CA GLU A 39 0.50 8.27 -7.75
C GLU A 39 0.56 9.12 -6.48
N THR A 40 1.45 8.75 -5.57
CA THR A 40 1.93 9.64 -4.54
C THR A 40 2.60 10.73 -5.34
N SER A 41 1.94 11.88 -5.42
CA SER A 41 2.54 13.11 -5.90
C SER A 41 3.74 13.37 -5.00
N ILE A 42 4.90 12.85 -5.40
CA ILE A 42 6.17 13.08 -4.74
C ILE A 42 6.46 14.55 -4.99
N THR A 43 6.15 15.37 -4.00
CA THR A 43 6.67 16.74 -4.00
C THR A 43 8.19 16.61 -3.97
N PRO A 44 8.91 17.08 -5.00
CA PRO A 44 10.36 16.91 -5.06
C PRO A 44 11.00 17.62 -3.86
N LEU A 45 11.99 16.99 -3.24
CA LEU A 45 12.78 17.63 -2.19
C LEU A 45 13.53 18.84 -2.76
N PRO A 46 13.62 19.95 -2.01
CA PRO A 46 14.46 21.07 -2.43
C PRO A 46 15.92 20.59 -2.56
N PRO A 47 16.69 21.15 -3.51
CA PRO A 47 18.10 20.79 -3.69
C PRO A 47 18.88 21.05 -2.39
N PRO A 48 19.85 20.19 -2.03
CA PRO A 48 20.74 20.44 -0.90
C PRO A 48 21.69 21.59 -1.27
N GLY A 49 21.22 22.83 -1.10
CA GLY A 49 21.95 24.00 -1.54
C GLY A 49 21.12 25.25 -1.39
N GLY A 50 21.18 25.84 -0.19
CA GLY A 50 20.55 27.12 0.08
C GLY A 50 20.39 27.29 1.57
N SER A 51 21.46 27.69 2.25
CA SER A 51 21.32 28.46 3.49
C SER A 51 20.28 29.55 3.24
N PRO A 52 19.09 29.54 3.88
CA PRO A 52 18.45 30.82 4.09
C PRO A 52 19.40 31.53 5.04
N THR A 53 19.97 32.64 4.59
CA THR A 53 20.60 33.58 5.48
C THR A 53 19.52 34.02 6.48
N VAL A 54 19.36 33.27 7.56
CA VAL A 54 18.39 33.58 8.62
C VAL A 54 18.99 34.75 9.37
N HIS A 55 18.70 35.94 8.88
CA HIS A 55 18.91 37.17 9.63
C HIS A 55 17.79 37.25 10.66
N SER A 56 18.09 36.87 11.90
CA SER A 56 17.23 37.16 13.04
C SER A 56 17.29 38.66 13.30
N GLU A 57 16.24 39.39 12.93
CA GLU A 57 16.07 40.82 13.28
C GLU A 57 15.61 41.04 14.72
N VAL A 58 15.58 39.98 15.54
CA VAL A 58 15.16 40.07 16.94
C VAL A 58 16.40 40.27 17.81
N GLU A 59 16.55 41.48 18.35
CA GLU A 59 17.41 41.74 19.51
C GLU A 59 16.79 41.06 20.73
N TRP A 60 17.45 40.04 21.27
CA TRP A 60 17.05 39.48 22.56
C TRP A 60 17.56 40.42 23.66
N VAL A 61 16.65 41.10 24.34
CA VAL A 61 16.90 41.83 25.60
C VAL A 61 16.91 40.87 26.77
#